data_AF-A0A8T1S1N5-F1
#
_entry.id   AF-A0A8T1S1N5-F1
#
_cell.length_a   1.000
_cell.length_b   1.000
_cell.length_c   1.000
_cell.angle_alpha   90.00
_cell.angle_beta   90.00
_cell.angle_gamma   90.00
#
_symmetry.space_group_name_H-M   'P 1'
#
loop_
_entity.id
_entity.type
_entity.pdbx_description
1 polymer ?
#
loop_
_entity_poly.entity_id
_entity_poly.type
_entity_poly.pdbx_seq_one_letter_code
_entity_poly.pdbx_strand_id
1 'polypeptide(L)'
;AGPLFDIRVEPARAVAAVHLPHFLCLRGRDAVLSQMRIAHFVDRGMTLEEPTRVRPFHAVLENPGFSFVGVLWKPIYAVFPFIPIHSVVLIYRVVKAAALTLHLYLIPNDRSLIQVTGNRLHGRGEPEPPARAGHGGSENSQGGRLLL
;
A
#
# COMPACT_ATOMS: atom_id res chain seq x y z
N ALA A 1 11.74 8.45 -17.52
CA ALA A 1 10.71 7.41 -17.69
C ALA A 1 11.43 6.11 -18.03
N GLY A 2 11.35 5.10 -17.16
CA GLY A 2 11.97 3.79 -17.43
C GLY A 2 11.20 3.03 -18.52
N PRO A 3 11.79 2.00 -19.15
CA PRO A 3 11.16 1.29 -20.25
C PRO A 3 9.89 0.60 -19.74
N LEU A 4 8.74 1.00 -20.29
CA LEU A 4 7.50 0.24 -20.16
C LEU A 4 7.67 -0.99 -21.04
N PHE A 5 8.10 -2.10 -20.45
CA PHE A 5 8.19 -3.37 -21.18
C PHE A 5 6.79 -3.72 -21.71
N ASP A 6 6.66 -3.84 -23.03
CA ASP A 6 5.47 -4.38 -23.69
C ASP A 6 5.47 -5.90 -23.48
N ILE A 7 5.05 -6.32 -22.29
CA ILE A 7 4.92 -7.73 -21.93
C ILE A 7 3.62 -8.22 -22.53
N ARG A 8 3.72 -9.10 -23.52
CA ARG A 8 2.58 -9.77 -24.16
C ARG A 8 2.54 -11.23 -23.74
N VAL A 9 1.35 -11.72 -23.42
CA VAL A 9 1.13 -13.11 -23.01
C VAL A 9 0.11 -13.73 -23.96
N GLU A 10 0.54 -14.77 -24.68
CA GLU A 10 -0.35 -15.64 -25.45
C GLU A 10 -0.35 -17.06 -24.85
N PRO A 11 -1.53 -17.70 -24.71
CA PRO A 11 -2.86 -17.16 -24.95
C PRO A 11 -3.25 -16.09 -23.90
N ALA A 12 -4.27 -15.29 -24.19
CA ALA A 12 -4.74 -14.21 -23.31
C ALA A 12 -5.08 -14.62 -21.86
N ARG A 13 -5.17 -15.93 -21.58
CA ARG A 13 -5.40 -16.54 -20.26
C ARG A 13 -4.28 -17.51 -19.83
N ALA A 14 -3.03 -17.25 -20.20
CA ALA A 14 -1.92 -18.12 -19.79
C ALA A 14 -1.60 -18.01 -18.29
N VAL A 15 -2.01 -16.93 -17.64
CA VAL A 15 -1.80 -16.75 -16.19
C VAL A 15 -2.87 -17.52 -15.44
N ALA A 16 -2.47 -18.60 -14.75
CA ALA A 16 -3.38 -19.42 -13.96
C ALA A 16 -3.98 -18.64 -12.77
N ALA A 17 -3.16 -17.86 -12.06
CA ALA A 17 -3.62 -17.00 -10.98
C ALA A 17 -2.64 -15.85 -10.71
N VAL A 18 -3.17 -14.72 -10.21
CA VAL A 18 -2.39 -13.63 -9.63
C VAL A 18 -2.70 -13.54 -8.14
N HIS A 19 -1.65 -13.39 -7.33
CA HIS A 19 -1.73 -13.20 -5.89
C HIS A 19 -1.35 -11.75 -5.55
N LEU A 20 -2.34 -10.95 -5.19
CA LEU A 20 -2.17 -9.53 -4.89
C LEU A 20 -2.06 -9.31 -3.38
N PRO A 21 -0.91 -8.86 -2.84
CA PRO A 21 -0.73 -8.71 -1.41
C PRO A 21 -1.66 -7.66 -0.80
N HIS A 22 -2.06 -7.87 0.46
CA HIS A 22 -2.66 -6.84 1.30
C HIS A 22 -2.23 -7.01 2.76
N PHE A 23 -2.30 -5.92 3.53
CA PHE A 23 -1.88 -5.88 4.93
C PHE A 23 -3.06 -5.76 5.92
N LEU A 24 -4.30 -5.85 5.43
CA LEU A 24 -5.49 -5.78 6.29
C LEU A 24 -5.72 -7.08 7.05
N CYS A 25 -6.14 -6.97 8.32
CA CYS A 25 -6.61 -8.09 9.14
C CYS A 25 -8.10 -8.33 8.90
N LEU A 26 -8.40 -9.35 8.09
CA LEU A 26 -9.77 -9.66 7.64
C LEU A 26 -10.44 -10.81 8.40
N ARG A 27 -9.80 -11.32 9.47
CA ARG A 27 -10.31 -12.45 10.24
C ARG A 27 -11.65 -12.11 10.90
N GLY A 28 -12.69 -12.88 10.57
CA GLY A 28 -14.05 -12.69 11.10
C GLY A 28 -14.77 -11.44 10.54
N ARG A 29 -14.38 -10.97 9.36
CA ARG A 29 -14.91 -9.72 8.75
C ARG A 29 -15.49 -9.95 7.36
N ASP A 30 -16.39 -10.91 7.23
CA ASP A 30 -16.98 -11.30 5.93
C ASP A 30 -17.70 -10.14 5.22
N ALA A 31 -18.36 -9.26 5.99
CA ALA A 31 -18.98 -8.05 5.45
C ALA A 31 -17.97 -7.12 4.76
N VAL A 32 -16.73 -7.07 5.25
CA VAL A 32 -15.65 -6.27 4.65
C VAL A 32 -15.16 -6.97 3.38
N LEU A 33 -14.97 -8.29 3.40
CA LEU A 33 -14.51 -9.08 2.24
C LEU A 33 -15.35 -8.82 0.98
N SER A 34 -16.67 -8.70 1.12
CA SER A 34 -17.59 -8.40 0.00
C SER A 34 -17.32 -7.05 -0.68
N GLN A 35 -16.55 -6.15 -0.07
CA GLN A 35 -16.20 -4.83 -0.58
C GLN A 35 -14.85 -4.81 -1.31
N MET A 36 -14.06 -5.88 -1.20
CA MET A 36 -12.79 -6.01 -1.89
C MET A 36 -13.03 -6.17 -3.39
N ARG A 37 -12.30 -5.41 -4.20
CA ARG A 37 -12.29 -5.53 -5.65
C ARG A 37 -10.86 -5.59 -6.16
N ILE A 38 -10.67 -6.21 -7.31
CA ILE A 38 -9.42 -6.18 -8.05
C ILE A 38 -9.63 -5.24 -9.24
N ALA A 39 -8.86 -4.15 -9.25
CA ALA A 39 -8.87 -3.17 -10.31
C ALA A 39 -7.95 -3.63 -11.44
N HIS A 40 -8.50 -3.73 -12.65
CA HIS A 40 -7.76 -3.92 -13.88
C HIS A 40 -7.62 -2.58 -14.59
N PHE A 41 -6.41 -2.22 -14.98
CA PHE A 41 -6.13 -1.01 -15.72
C PHE A 41 -5.71 -1.36 -17.14
N VAL A 42 -6.57 -1.01 -18.10
CA VAL A 42 -6.41 -1.32 -19.54
C VAL A 42 -6.76 -0.06 -20.33
N ASP A 43 -5.92 0.33 -21.29
CA ASP A 43 -6.18 1.44 -22.22
C ASP A 43 -6.73 2.72 -21.58
N ARG A 44 -6.19 3.08 -20.40
CA ARG A 44 -6.59 4.22 -19.54
C ARG A 44 -7.94 4.09 -18.82
N GLY A 45 -8.66 2.98 -19.01
CA GLY A 45 -9.83 2.62 -18.23
C GLY A 45 -9.48 1.80 -16.99
N MET A 46 -10.44 1.75 -16.05
CA MET A 46 -10.39 0.87 -14.88
C MET A 46 -11.66 0.03 -14.83
N THR A 47 -11.52 -1.28 -14.75
CA THR A 47 -12.63 -2.20 -14.44
C THR A 47 -12.40 -2.85 -13.08
N LEU A 48 -13.48 -3.24 -12.40
CA LEU A 48 -13.43 -3.86 -11.08
C LEU A 48 -13.97 -5.29 -11.15
N GLU A 49 -13.18 -6.25 -10.72
CA GLU A 49 -13.56 -7.65 -10.61
C GLU A 49 -13.61 -8.08 -9.13
N GLU A 50 -14.38 -9.13 -8.84
CA GLU A 50 -14.36 -9.75 -7.52
C GLU A 50 -13.19 -10.72 -7.40
N PRO A 51 -12.47 -10.73 -6.27
CA PRO A 51 -11.43 -11.73 -6.07
C PRO A 51 -12.06 -13.12 -6.02
N THR A 52 -11.47 -14.09 -6.73
CA THR A 52 -11.86 -15.51 -6.66
C THR A 52 -11.74 -16.03 -5.23
N ARG A 53 -10.72 -15.56 -4.49
CA ARG A 53 -10.54 -15.88 -3.08
C ARG A 53 -9.80 -14.76 -2.35
N VAL A 54 -10.17 -14.52 -1.09
CA VAL A 54 -9.39 -13.68 -0.18
C VAL A 54 -8.70 -14.54 0.87
N ARG A 55 -7.38 -14.42 0.99
CA ARG A 55 -6.55 -15.05 2.02
C ARG A 55 -6.19 -14.00 3.08
N PRO A 56 -5.60 -14.38 4.21
CA PRO A 56 -5.27 -13.41 5.27
C PRO A 56 -4.33 -12.26 4.85
N PHE A 57 -3.50 -12.44 3.83
CA PHE A 57 -2.48 -11.47 3.41
C PHE A 57 -2.41 -11.25 1.89
N HIS A 58 -3.34 -11.83 1.12
CA HIS A 58 -3.43 -11.60 -0.31
C HIS A 58 -4.81 -11.95 -0.87
N ALA A 59 -5.20 -11.28 -1.94
CA ALA A 59 -6.32 -11.67 -2.78
C ALA A 59 -5.82 -12.53 -3.95
N VAL A 60 -6.67 -13.44 -4.42
CA VAL A 60 -6.41 -14.32 -5.55
C VAL A 60 -7.40 -14.00 -6.65
N LEU A 61 -6.89 -13.85 -7.87
CA LEU A 61 -7.67 -13.81 -9.09
C LEU A 61 -7.21 -14.92 -10.02
N GLU A 62 -8.12 -15.82 -10.39
CA GLU A 62 -7.83 -16.94 -11.28
C GLU A 62 -8.11 -16.62 -12.74
N ASN A 63 -7.27 -17.16 -13.63
CA ASN A 63 -7.35 -16.98 -15.08
C ASN A 63 -7.48 -15.51 -15.55
N PRO A 64 -6.77 -14.53 -14.94
CA PRO A 64 -6.89 -13.15 -15.37
C PRO A 64 -6.28 -12.94 -16.76
N GLY A 65 -6.83 -11.97 -17.48
CA GLY A 65 -6.15 -11.37 -18.62
C GLY A 65 -4.91 -10.58 -18.20
N PHE A 66 -4.01 -10.31 -19.15
CA PHE A 66 -2.85 -9.47 -18.88
C PHE A 66 -3.23 -7.99 -18.80
N SER A 67 -3.09 -7.40 -17.62
CA SER A 67 -3.28 -5.96 -17.38
C SER A 67 -2.53 -5.55 -16.11
N PHE A 68 -2.36 -4.25 -15.88
CA PHE A 68 -1.96 -3.81 -14.54
C PHE A 68 -3.11 -4.09 -13.57
N VAL A 69 -2.81 -4.73 -12.44
CA VAL A 69 -3.81 -5.20 -11.48
C VAL A 69 -3.46 -4.75 -10.07
N GLY A 70 -4.47 -4.38 -9.28
CA GLY A 70 -4.30 -3.98 -7.90
C GLY A 70 -5.55 -4.18 -7.06
N VAL A 71 -5.38 -4.34 -5.75
CA VAL A 71 -6.51 -4.45 -4.81
C VAL A 71 -7.07 -3.06 -4.53
N LEU A 72 -8.39 -2.91 -4.66
CA LEU A 72 -9.16 -1.73 -4.28
C LEU A 72 -10.27 -2.12 -3.31
N TRP A 73 -10.68 -1.20 -2.45
CA TRP A 73 -11.85 -1.35 -1.60
C TRP A 73 -12.91 -0.37 -2.07
N LYS A 74 -14.16 -0.85 -2.23
CA LYS A 74 -15.28 0.04 -2.55
C LYS A 74 -15.34 1.17 -1.50
N PRO A 75 -15.50 2.43 -1.92
CA PRO A 75 -15.54 3.55 -1.00
C PRO A 75 -16.83 3.46 -0.19
N ILE A 76 -16.72 2.90 1.01
CA ILE A 76 -17.72 3.09 2.05
C ILE A 76 -17.00 3.87 3.13
N TYR A 77 -17.30 5.16 3.19
CA TYR A 77 -16.82 6.10 4.21
C TYR A 77 -17.01 5.59 5.66
N ALA A 78 -17.77 4.51 5.89
CA ALA A 78 -18.05 3.91 7.18
C ALA A 78 -17.15 2.72 7.59
N VAL A 79 -16.42 2.05 6.68
CA VAL A 79 -15.70 0.80 7.02
C VAL A 79 -14.21 1.05 7.34
N PHE A 80 -13.61 2.09 6.74
CA PHE A 80 -12.17 2.32 6.79
C PHE A 80 -11.57 2.59 8.19
N PRO A 81 -12.19 3.33 9.13
CA PRO A 81 -11.54 3.61 10.41
C PRO A 81 -11.43 2.40 11.35
N PHE A 82 -12.00 1.23 11.00
CA PHE A 82 -12.11 0.10 11.92
C PHE A 82 -11.39 -1.17 11.46
N ILE A 83 -10.75 -1.22 10.28
CA ILE A 83 -10.06 -2.43 9.81
C ILE A 83 -8.63 -2.45 10.37
N PRO A 84 -8.27 -3.39 11.27
CA PRO A 84 -6.92 -3.50 11.79
C PRO A 84 -5.97 -3.86 10.66
N ILE A 85 -4.72 -3.42 10.77
CA ILE A 85 -3.66 -3.76 9.81
C ILE A 85 -2.60 -4.62 10.49
N HIS A 86 -2.10 -5.62 9.77
CA HIS A 86 -0.88 -6.32 10.13
C HIS A 86 0.31 -5.45 9.74
N SER A 87 1.15 -5.13 10.73
CA SER A 87 2.33 -4.29 10.55
C SER A 87 3.52 -4.90 11.26
N VAL A 88 4.71 -4.51 10.79
CA VAL A 88 5.99 -4.73 11.46
C VAL A 88 6.40 -3.41 12.09
N VAL A 89 6.86 -3.48 13.34
CA VAL A 89 7.41 -2.33 14.05
C VAL A 89 8.92 -2.31 13.86
N LEU A 90 9.46 -1.21 13.36
CA LEU A 90 10.89 -0.96 13.25
C LEU A 90 11.29 0.06 14.31
N ILE A 91 12.21 -0.32 15.20
CA ILE A 91 12.70 0.54 16.28
C ILE A 91 14.15 0.91 15.97
N TYR A 92 14.41 2.21 15.81
CA TYR A 92 15.75 2.76 15.65
C TYR A 92 16.14 3.53 16.90
N ARG A 93 17.35 3.26 17.36
CA ARG A 93 17.95 3.95 18.49
C ARG A 93 18.98 4.95 17.97
N VAL A 94 18.78 6.22 18.31
CA VAL A 94 19.77 7.26 18.13
C VAL A 94 20.35 7.60 19.50
N VAL A 95 21.66 7.41 19.64
CA VAL A 95 22.40 7.74 20.87
C VAL A 95 23.16 9.03 20.65
N LYS A 96 22.83 10.07 21.42
CA LYS A 96 23.62 11.31 21.50
C LYS A 96 24.14 11.47 22.92
N ALA A 97 25.22 12.23 23.09
CA ALA A 97 25.97 12.34 24.35
C ALA A 97 25.11 12.69 25.58
N ALA A 98 23.96 13.35 25.41
CA ALA A 98 23.06 13.73 26.51
C ALA A 98 21.62 13.21 26.38
N ALA A 99 21.28 12.44 25.34
CA ALA A 99 19.89 12.01 25.11
C ALA A 99 19.79 10.69 24.34
N LEU A 100 18.85 9.86 24.75
CA LEU A 100 18.40 8.68 24.02
C LEU A 100 17.13 9.04 23.24
N THR A 101 17.13 8.82 21.92
CA THR A 101 15.93 8.95 21.09
C THR A 101 15.62 7.60 20.45
N LEU A 102 14.36 7.18 20.56
CA LEU A 102 13.83 6.00 19.89
C LEU A 102 12.86 6.44 18.80
N HIS A 103 13.18 6.12 17.55
CA HIS A 103 12.29 6.30 16.42
C HIS A 103 11.56 4.99 16.15
N LEU A 104 10.22 5.05 16.16
CA LEU A 104 9.37 3.87 16.00
C LEU A 104 8.56 4.03 14.71
N TYR A 105 8.80 3.12 13.75
CA TYR A 105 8.14 3.12 12.45
C TYR A 105 7.19 1.93 12.36
N LEU A 106 5.92 2.20 12.04
CA LEU A 106 4.93 1.17 11.73
C LEU A 106 4.90 0.98 10.22
N ILE A 107 5.37 -0.19 9.74
CA ILE A 107 5.40 -0.52 8.31
C ILE A 107 4.35 -1.60 8.06
N PRO A 108 3.51 -1.51 7.00
CA PRO A 108 2.65 -2.63 6.64
C PRO A 108 3.46 -3.92 6.52
N ASN A 109 2.89 -5.05 6.96
CA ASN A 109 3.55 -6.36 6.90
C ASN A 109 3.56 -6.90 5.45
N ASP A 110 4.21 -6.16 4.57
CA ASP A 110 4.43 -6.47 3.17
C ASP A 110 5.95 -6.61 2.97
N ARG A 111 6.39 -7.79 2.54
CA ARG A 111 7.81 -8.10 2.37
C ARG A 111 8.50 -7.16 1.37
N SER A 112 7.79 -6.67 0.35
CA SER A 112 8.35 -5.74 -0.62
C SER A 112 8.66 -4.39 0.00
N LEU A 113 7.74 -3.87 0.84
CA LEU A 113 7.92 -2.60 1.56
C LEU A 113 8.99 -2.69 2.64
N ILE A 114 9.05 -3.82 3.35
CA ILE A 114 10.08 -4.06 4.37
C ILE A 114 11.48 -4.05 3.73
N GLN A 115 11.67 -4.70 2.58
CA GLN A 115 12.95 -4.70 1.86
C GLN A 115 13.38 -3.30 1.42
N VAL A 116 12.46 -2.53 0.81
CA VAL A 116 12.75 -1.16 0.37
C VAL A 116 13.11 -0.27 1.57
N THR A 117 12.40 -0.42 2.69
CA THR A 117 12.64 0.39 3.89
C THR A 117 13.96 0.03 4.56
N GLY A 118 14.26 -1.26 4.68
CA GLY A 118 15.55 -1.75 5.18
C GLY A 118 16.74 -1.21 4.38
N ASN A 119 16.65 -1.23 3.04
CA ASN A 119 17.71 -0.71 2.17
C ASN A 119 17.88 0.82 2.29
N ARG A 120 16.78 1.57 2.41
CA ARG A 120 16.83 3.04 2.58
C ARG A 120 17.47 3.46 3.90
N LEU A 121 17.17 2.72 4.97
CA LEU A 121 17.66 3.04 6.31
C LEU A 121 19.11 2.58 6.53
N HIS A 122 19.60 1.61 5.76
CA HIS A 122 21.02 1.27 5.72
C HIS A 122 21.84 2.17 4.77
N GLY A 123 21.23 2.72 3.70
CA GLY A 123 21.93 3.43 2.63
C GLY A 123 21.97 4.96 2.73
N ARG A 124 21.22 5.58 3.64
CA ARG A 124 21.19 7.05 3.80
C ARG A 124 21.37 7.40 5.27
N GLY A 125 22.37 8.23 5.57
CA GLY A 125 22.53 8.83 6.89
C GLY A 125 21.22 9.45 7.35
N GLU A 126 20.92 9.23 8.64
CA GLU A 126 19.81 9.75 9.46
C GLU A 126 18.61 10.33 8.69
N PRO A 127 17.43 9.66 8.69
CA PRO A 127 16.22 10.28 8.17
C PRO A 127 15.87 11.53 8.99
N GLU A 128 15.62 12.65 8.30
CA GLU A 128 15.17 13.89 8.95
C GLU A 128 13.84 13.64 9.69
N PRO A 129 13.71 14.06 10.96
CA PRO A 129 12.45 13.93 11.67
C PRO A 129 11.34 14.75 11.00
N PRO A 130 10.08 14.28 11.03
CA PRO A 130 8.97 15.04 10.48
C PRO A 130 8.84 16.40 11.19
N ALA A 131 8.60 17.45 10.41
CA ALA A 131 8.40 18.80 10.91
C ALA A 131 7.33 18.80 12.00
N ARG A 132 7.67 19.39 13.17
CA ARG A 132 6.70 19.58 14.26
C ARG A 132 5.52 20.37 13.74
N ALA A 133 4.31 19.88 13.96
CA ALA A 133 3.09 20.65 13.74
C ALA A 133 3.16 21.90 14.62
N GLY A 134 3.37 23.06 14.00
CA GLY A 134 3.35 24.36 14.66
C GLY A 134 1.94 24.66 15.14
N HIS A 135 1.83 25.03 16.42
CA HIS A 135 0.63 25.65 16.96
C HIS A 135 0.51 27.08 16.42
N GLY A 136 -0.61 27.36 15.75
CA GLY A 136 -1.27 28.67 15.72
C GLY A 136 -0.75 29.71 14.72
N GLY A 137 -1.61 30.11 13.78
CA GLY A 137 -1.42 31.31 12.96
C GLY A 137 -2.32 31.34 11.72
N SER A 138 -3.50 31.94 11.86
CA SER A 138 -4.40 32.33 10.77
C SER A 138 -3.74 33.37 9.87
N GLU A 139 -3.71 33.16 8.54
CA GLU A 139 -4.25 34.09 7.52
C GLU A 139 -3.91 33.65 6.06
N ASN A 140 -4.75 34.15 5.15
CA ASN A 140 -4.94 33.83 3.73
C ASN A 140 -3.69 33.88 2.82
N SER A 141 -3.67 33.04 1.78
CA SER A 141 -3.79 33.44 0.36
C SER A 141 -3.21 32.39 -0.61
N GLN A 142 -4.03 32.04 -1.62
CA GLN A 142 -3.68 31.66 -3.00
C GLN A 142 -2.64 30.56 -3.29
N GLY A 143 -3.12 29.48 -3.93
CA GLY A 143 -2.49 28.92 -5.13
C GLY A 143 -1.69 27.60 -4.97
N GLY A 144 -2.06 26.60 -5.76
CA GLY A 144 -1.26 25.38 -6.02
C GLY A 144 -1.98 24.09 -5.63
N ARG A 145 -2.86 23.56 -6.48
CA ARG A 145 -2.60 22.53 -7.52
C ARG A 145 -2.14 21.17 -6.96
N LEU A 146 -3.11 20.26 -6.97
CA LEU A 146 -3.02 18.80 -6.88
C LEU A 146 -1.82 18.22 -7.66
N LEU A 147 -1.16 17.19 -7.11
CA LEU A 147 -0.69 16.00 -7.84
C LEU A 147 -0.40 14.87 -6.82
N LEU A 148 -1.24 13.83 -6.90
CA LEU A 148 -1.12 12.43 -6.44
C LEU A 148 -0.31 12.12 -5.17
#